data_AF-A0A954SHS6-F1
#
_entry.id   AF-A0A954SHS6-F1
#
_cell.length_a   1.000
_cell.length_b   1.000
_cell.length_c   1.000
_cell.angle_alpha   90.00
_cell.angle_beta   90.00
_cell.angle_gamma   90.00
#
_symmetry.space_group_name_H-M   'P 1'
#
loop_
_entity.id
_entity.type
_entity.pdbx_description
1 polymer ?
#
loop_
_entity_poly.entity_id
_entity_poly.type
_entity_poly.pdbx_seq_one_letter_code
_entity_poly.pdbx_strand_id
1 'polypeptide(L)'
;SGAADQIDPALAEVERELGINLEEDLFDVLGNIHCLYTDSMHGSFGLGSAIAISVKDEAALRQTLGTALGRIEGEARGEVVIGDVQKGTRDFLTINIPKFPVFVPTISVNEGWLVIGLNTQAVEAFYLRKDGRLPKWEPNAAYQAALAEVPQKFSAISAMDPSDTYRMLLGVAPTLVGLAELGIRESREFAPGFQMPIDAADFPPAELVTMPLFPNVTVTEVTDDGVRTVSRTSLPGFPLAGGNVSGASGVATTAVLVALLLPAVQQARQAARRAQSKNNLKQMGLAMHNYHDTFNHFPQGAVPNAELDSEEQLSWMVSILPYMDQAALYNEINQKQGWNDDDNLPVSDTVIPSYVNPGSPMVSSDDYAESGYVGIGGVGAKAPYQLKIDKKSGVFSFVRPTRIRDITDGTSNTAMVAEASRSASPWTAASESIRPLTQQPYINGPDGIGGPYNGGCNMLFGDGSVRFLSEDVDPGVMEALSTIAGGEVVGDF
;
A
#
# COMPACT_ATOMS: atom_id res chain seq x y z
N SER A 1 -8.34 10.49 20.59
CA SER A 1 -6.88 10.42 20.77
C SER A 1 -6.26 10.69 19.42
N GLY A 2 -5.47 11.75 19.33
CA GLY A 2 -5.07 12.37 18.07
C GLY A 2 -3.86 11.68 17.43
N ALA A 3 -3.57 12.02 16.18
CA ALA A 3 -2.37 11.58 15.47
C ALA A 3 -1.06 11.88 16.24
N ALA A 4 -1.06 12.87 17.14
CA ALA A 4 0.06 13.19 18.02
C ALA A 4 0.41 12.05 19.00
N ASP A 5 -0.59 11.34 19.56
CA ASP A 5 -0.36 10.28 20.56
C ASP A 5 0.30 9.01 19.97
N GLN A 6 0.32 8.88 18.62
CA GLN A 6 0.92 7.74 17.90
C GLN A 6 2.30 8.06 17.33
N ILE A 7 2.68 9.34 17.21
CA ILE A 7 3.94 9.76 16.60
C ILE A 7 5.10 9.62 17.58
N ASP A 8 4.91 10.00 18.85
CA ASP A 8 5.98 9.97 19.85
C ASP A 8 6.55 8.57 20.13
N PRO A 9 5.73 7.50 20.26
CA PRO A 9 6.26 6.14 20.44
C PRO A 9 7.00 5.63 19.20
N ALA A 10 6.53 6.00 18.00
CA ALA A 10 7.15 5.59 16.74
C ALA A 10 8.51 6.28 16.53
N LEU A 11 8.62 7.55 16.89
CA LEU A 11 9.89 8.29 16.86
C LEU A 11 10.88 7.71 17.87
N ALA A 12 10.44 7.40 19.10
CA ALA A 12 11.30 6.78 20.12
C ALA A 12 11.83 5.39 19.71
N GLU A 13 11.02 4.62 18.98
CA GLU A 13 11.46 3.34 18.42
C GLU A 13 12.52 3.53 17.32
N VAL A 14 12.32 4.48 16.41
CA VAL A 14 13.30 4.83 15.37
C VAL A 14 14.61 5.33 15.98
N GLU A 15 14.56 6.17 17.02
CA GLU A 15 15.73 6.65 17.75
C GLU A 15 16.52 5.51 18.40
N ARG A 16 15.81 4.52 18.97
CA ARG A 16 16.42 3.33 19.60
C ARG A 16 17.13 2.46 18.56
N GLU A 17 16.51 2.23 17.40
CA GLU A 17 17.09 1.44 16.30
C GLU A 17 18.31 2.14 15.69
N LEU A 18 18.16 3.42 15.31
CA LEU A 18 19.23 4.20 14.68
C LEU A 18 20.33 4.62 15.68
N GLY A 19 20.02 4.66 16.98
CA GLY A 19 20.95 5.05 18.04
C GLY A 19 21.31 6.53 18.03
N ILE A 20 20.39 7.37 17.58
CA ILE A 20 20.51 8.83 17.51
C ILE A 20 19.23 9.45 18.07
N ASN A 21 19.32 10.64 18.65
CA ASN A 21 18.14 11.45 18.98
C ASN A 21 17.75 12.27 17.73
N LEU A 22 16.54 12.09 17.21
CA LEU A 22 16.14 12.72 15.95
C LEU A 22 15.99 14.24 16.09
N GLU A 23 15.55 14.72 17.25
CA GLU A 23 15.38 16.15 17.50
C GLU A 23 16.73 16.86 17.61
N GLU A 24 17.59 16.39 18.51
CA GLU A 24 18.89 17.01 18.81
C GLU A 24 19.95 16.71 17.74
N ASP A 25 20.06 15.47 17.27
CA ASP A 25 21.18 15.04 16.42
C ASP A 25 20.91 15.20 14.91
N LEU A 26 19.63 15.35 14.52
CA LEU A 26 19.22 15.49 13.12
C LEU A 26 18.49 16.81 12.86
N PHE A 27 17.36 17.10 13.52
CA PHE A 27 16.53 18.25 13.16
C PHE A 27 17.12 19.60 13.58
N ASP A 28 17.68 19.70 14.79
CA ASP A 28 18.28 20.95 15.28
C ASP A 28 19.49 21.39 14.45
N VAL A 29 20.20 20.41 13.90
CA VAL A 29 21.39 20.59 13.06
C VAL A 29 21.03 21.07 11.64
N LEU A 30 19.79 20.84 11.18
CA LEU A 30 19.32 21.33 9.90
C LEU A 30 18.93 22.82 9.97
N GLY A 31 19.19 23.52 8.87
CA GLY A 31 18.76 24.89 8.64
C GLY A 31 17.38 24.96 7.99
N ASN A 32 16.88 26.18 7.81
CA ASN A 32 15.48 26.42 7.45
C ASN A 32 15.20 26.38 5.93
N ILE A 33 16.23 26.16 5.10
CA ILE A 33 16.08 26.10 3.64
C ILE A 33 16.04 24.65 3.22
N HIS A 34 14.91 24.25 2.64
CA HIS A 34 14.70 22.92 2.05
C HIS A 34 14.29 23.09 0.59
N CYS A 35 15.01 22.43 -0.31
CA CYS A 35 14.73 22.44 -1.74
C CYS A 35 14.71 21.00 -2.26
N LEU A 36 13.62 20.61 -2.91
CA LEU A 36 13.54 19.35 -3.65
C LEU A 36 13.34 19.71 -5.11
N TYR A 37 14.19 19.19 -5.98
CA TYR A 37 14.10 19.44 -7.41
C TYR A 37 14.47 18.20 -8.22
N THR A 38 14.01 18.17 -9.46
CA THR A 38 14.31 17.12 -10.43
C THR A 38 14.99 17.72 -11.65
N ASP A 39 16.07 17.10 -12.11
CA ASP A 39 16.76 17.50 -13.31
C ASP A 39 16.69 16.39 -14.36
N SER A 40 15.93 16.63 -15.43
CA SER A 40 15.73 15.68 -16.53
C SER A 40 17.01 15.36 -17.30
N MET A 41 18.04 16.21 -17.19
CA MET A 41 19.34 16.02 -17.86
C MET A 41 20.29 15.13 -17.06
N HIS A 42 19.94 14.74 -15.84
CA HIS A 42 20.78 13.92 -14.97
C HIS A 42 19.99 12.69 -14.47
N GLY A 43 20.71 11.66 -14.01
CA GLY A 43 20.12 10.43 -13.49
C GLY A 43 19.72 9.41 -14.56
N SER A 44 19.52 8.16 -14.13
CA SER A 44 19.03 7.08 -15.00
C SER A 44 17.60 7.39 -15.41
N PHE A 45 17.33 7.45 -16.72
CA PHE A 45 15.99 7.74 -17.23
C PHE A 45 15.42 9.08 -16.70
N GLY A 46 16.23 10.15 -16.66
CA GLY A 46 15.75 11.49 -16.30
C GLY A 46 15.27 11.62 -14.84
N LEU A 47 15.60 10.64 -14.00
CA LEU A 47 15.30 10.61 -12.56
C LEU A 47 16.43 11.29 -11.74
N GLY A 48 16.95 12.43 -12.22
CA GLY A 48 18.04 13.18 -11.60
C GLY A 48 17.61 14.03 -10.41
N SER A 49 16.87 13.43 -9.49
CA SER A 49 16.27 14.17 -8.37
C SER A 49 17.23 14.33 -7.21
N ALA A 50 17.22 15.51 -6.60
CA ALA A 50 18.01 15.84 -5.41
C ALA A 50 17.19 16.64 -4.41
N ILE A 51 17.39 16.32 -3.13
CA ILE A 51 16.95 17.11 -1.99
C ILE A 51 18.19 17.84 -1.48
N ALA A 52 18.09 19.15 -1.30
CA ALA A 52 19.11 19.99 -0.71
C ALA A 52 18.55 20.70 0.51
N ILE A 53 19.18 20.50 1.66
CA ILE A 53 18.79 21.08 2.94
C ILE A 53 19.98 21.88 3.46
N SER A 54 19.77 23.13 3.85
CA SER A 54 20.81 23.91 4.52
C SER A 54 21.18 23.26 5.85
N VAL A 55 22.43 23.33 6.27
CA VAL A 55 22.94 22.69 7.49
C VAL A 55 23.59 23.76 8.36
N LYS A 56 23.26 23.75 9.67
CA LYS A 56 23.86 24.64 10.67
C LYS A 56 25.18 24.09 11.21
N ASP A 57 25.26 22.78 11.44
CA ASP A 57 26.46 22.09 11.93
C ASP A 57 26.77 20.85 11.06
N GLU A 58 27.70 21.00 10.11
CA GLU A 58 28.10 19.91 9.22
C GLU A 58 28.82 18.77 9.95
N ALA A 59 29.58 19.08 11.01
CA ALA A 59 30.39 18.09 11.70
C ALA A 59 29.49 17.16 12.51
N ALA A 60 28.53 17.73 13.24
CA ALA A 60 27.51 16.97 13.94
C ALA A 60 26.72 16.08 12.96
N LEU A 61 26.22 16.65 11.86
CA LEU A 61 25.42 15.90 10.90
C LEU A 61 26.19 14.75 10.23
N ARG A 62 27.47 14.96 9.87
CA ARG A 62 28.33 13.90 9.33
C ARG A 62 28.52 12.76 10.33
N GLN A 63 28.70 13.09 11.62
CA GLN A 63 28.82 12.09 12.68
C GLN A 63 27.52 11.30 12.87
N THR A 64 26.38 11.98 12.88
CA THR A 64 25.05 11.37 12.97
C THR A 64 24.81 10.39 11.80
N LEU A 65 25.06 10.86 10.57
CA LEU A 65 24.89 10.03 9.36
C LEU A 65 25.85 8.85 9.34
N GLY A 66 27.11 9.02 9.74
CA GLY A 66 28.07 7.93 9.83
C GLY A 66 27.65 6.86 10.82
N THR A 67 27.11 7.27 11.98
CA THR A 67 26.61 6.35 13.01
C THR A 67 25.39 5.57 12.51
N ALA A 68 24.41 6.27 11.94
CA ALA A 68 23.18 5.66 11.44
C ALA A 68 23.45 4.71 10.25
N LEU A 69 24.22 5.15 9.25
CA LEU A 69 24.53 4.34 8.07
C LEU A 69 25.43 3.15 8.40
N GLY A 70 26.37 3.30 9.34
CA GLY A 70 27.22 2.20 9.79
C GLY A 70 26.42 1.09 10.48
N ARG A 71 25.36 1.44 11.23
CA ARG A 71 24.44 0.44 11.79
C ARG A 71 23.63 -0.26 10.72
N ILE A 72 23.07 0.49 9.77
CA ILE A 72 22.32 -0.06 8.64
C ILE A 72 23.18 -1.06 7.85
N GLU A 73 24.44 -0.72 7.56
CA GLU A 73 25.37 -1.62 6.88
C GLU A 73 25.66 -2.89 7.69
N GLY A 74 25.90 -2.74 9.00
CA GLY A 74 26.16 -3.86 9.91
C GLY A 74 24.99 -4.84 10.03
N GLU A 75 23.76 -4.32 10.04
CA GLU A 75 22.53 -5.11 10.12
C GLU A 75 22.13 -5.74 8.79
N ALA A 76 22.46 -5.10 7.67
CA ALA A 76 22.08 -5.54 6.33
C ALA A 76 22.85 -6.78 5.83
N ARG A 77 23.83 -7.32 6.59
CA ARG A 77 24.58 -8.56 6.28
C ARG A 77 25.10 -8.62 4.83
N GLY A 78 25.57 -7.48 4.30
CA GLY A 78 26.10 -7.36 2.93
C GLY A 78 25.07 -7.13 1.83
N GLU A 79 23.78 -6.97 2.16
CA GLU A 79 22.74 -6.56 1.20
C GLU A 79 22.79 -5.05 0.90
N VAL A 80 23.39 -4.27 1.79
CA VAL A 80 23.67 -2.85 1.64
C VAL A 80 25.15 -2.64 1.94
N VAL A 81 25.84 -1.88 1.09
CA VAL A 81 27.25 -1.52 1.25
C VAL A 81 27.40 -0.02 1.16
N ILE A 82 28.02 0.59 2.15
CA ILE A 82 28.26 2.04 2.18
C ILE A 82 29.64 2.30 1.58
N GLY A 83 29.66 3.06 0.48
CA GLY A 83 30.89 3.46 -0.20
C GLY A 83 31.17 4.93 -0.01
N ASP A 84 32.41 5.30 0.23
CA ASP A 84 32.86 6.69 0.17
C ASP A 84 33.44 6.98 -1.21
N VAL A 85 32.94 8.04 -1.85
CA VAL A 85 33.43 8.55 -3.12
C VAL A 85 33.81 10.00 -2.93
N GLN A 86 35.09 10.30 -3.14
CA GLN A 86 35.56 11.68 -3.16
C GLN A 86 35.56 12.22 -4.59
N LYS A 87 34.94 13.38 -4.81
CA LYS A 87 35.04 14.11 -6.09
C LYS A 87 35.51 15.53 -5.84
N GLY A 88 36.73 15.82 -6.29
CA GLY A 88 37.38 17.10 -5.99
C GLY A 88 37.66 17.21 -4.49
N THR A 89 37.12 18.25 -3.85
CA THR A 89 37.25 18.50 -2.40
C THR A 89 36.04 18.05 -1.59
N ARG A 90 35.08 17.36 -2.21
CA ARG A 90 33.80 17.00 -1.61
C ARG A 90 33.70 15.50 -1.44
N ASP A 91 33.14 15.10 -0.31
CA ASP A 91 32.90 13.71 0.03
C ASP A 91 31.43 13.34 -0.28
N PHE A 92 31.24 12.14 -0.80
CA PHE A 92 29.94 11.60 -1.19
C PHE A 92 29.80 10.19 -0.61
N LEU A 93 28.82 9.99 0.24
CA LEU A 93 28.43 8.69 0.77
C LEU A 93 27.48 8.04 -0.22
N THR A 94 27.97 7.06 -0.95
CA THR A 94 27.19 6.22 -1.84
C THR A 94 26.67 5.01 -1.09
N ILE A 95 25.48 4.57 -1.45
CA ILE A 95 24.89 3.37 -0.86
C ILE A 95 24.62 2.40 -2.00
N ASN A 96 25.29 1.27 -1.95
CA ASN A 96 25.23 0.26 -2.99
C ASN A 96 24.36 -0.90 -2.51
N ILE A 97 23.39 -1.28 -3.34
CA ILE A 97 22.52 -2.42 -3.11
C ILE A 97 22.82 -3.41 -4.25
N PRO A 98 23.66 -4.45 -4.03
CA PRO A 98 24.13 -5.32 -5.10
C PRO A 98 23.02 -6.01 -5.89
N LYS A 99 21.88 -6.28 -5.25
CA LYS A 99 20.68 -6.85 -5.87
C LYS A 99 19.90 -5.86 -6.76
N PHE A 100 20.21 -4.57 -6.69
CA PHE A 100 19.52 -3.51 -7.42
C PHE A 100 20.50 -2.44 -7.95
N PRO A 101 21.39 -2.79 -8.90
CA PRO A 101 22.53 -1.96 -9.31
C PRO A 101 22.15 -0.73 -10.17
N VAL A 102 20.85 -0.48 -10.38
CA VAL A 102 20.35 0.58 -11.28
C VAL A 102 20.41 1.96 -10.62
N PHE A 103 20.31 2.02 -9.30
CA PHE A 103 20.38 3.25 -8.52
C PHE A 103 21.56 3.19 -7.57
N VAL A 104 22.27 4.31 -7.43
CA VAL A 104 23.36 4.46 -6.46
C VAL A 104 23.03 5.68 -5.61
N PRO A 105 22.12 5.51 -4.64
CA PRO A 105 21.72 6.60 -3.77
C PRO A 105 22.95 7.24 -3.13
N THR A 106 22.97 8.56 -3.12
CA THR A 106 24.14 9.31 -2.68
C THR A 106 23.73 10.40 -1.71
N ILE A 107 24.43 10.50 -0.60
CA ILE A 107 24.30 11.53 0.43
C ILE A 107 25.60 12.31 0.47
N SER A 108 25.51 13.63 0.61
CA SER A 108 26.68 14.50 0.68
C SER A 108 26.41 15.65 1.63
N VAL A 109 27.27 15.82 2.63
CA VAL A 109 27.20 16.97 3.56
C VAL A 109 28.42 17.83 3.31
N ASN A 110 28.32 18.88 2.50
CA ASN A 110 29.44 19.78 2.24
C ASN A 110 28.98 21.24 2.15
N GLU A 111 29.82 22.14 2.67
CA GLU A 111 29.72 23.59 2.45
C GLU A 111 28.35 24.19 2.84
N GLY A 112 27.79 23.72 3.95
CA GLY A 112 26.53 24.14 4.54
C GLY A 112 25.30 23.45 3.96
N TRP A 113 25.48 22.35 3.22
CA TRP A 113 24.37 21.64 2.58
C TRP A 113 24.43 20.14 2.82
N LEU A 114 23.29 19.58 3.21
CA LEU A 114 22.96 18.16 3.08
C LEU A 114 22.26 17.98 1.74
N VAL A 115 22.86 17.19 0.87
CA VAL A 115 22.31 16.89 -0.45
C VAL A 115 22.13 15.39 -0.57
N ILE A 116 20.91 14.97 -0.87
CA ILE A 116 20.53 13.58 -1.03
C ILE A 116 19.98 13.39 -2.44
N GLY A 117 20.56 12.48 -3.20
CA GLY A 117 20.14 12.21 -4.58
C GLY A 117 20.07 10.73 -4.87
N LEU A 118 19.32 10.40 -5.92
CA LEU A 118 19.18 9.03 -6.40
C LEU A 118 20.46 8.42 -6.91
N ASN A 119 21.28 9.27 -7.48
CA ASN A 119 22.52 8.93 -8.15
C ASN A 119 23.55 10.01 -7.77
N THR A 120 24.83 9.64 -7.76
CA THR A 120 25.92 10.57 -7.44
C THR A 120 25.94 11.81 -8.35
N GLN A 121 25.54 11.66 -9.62
CA GLN A 121 25.48 12.75 -10.58
C GLN A 121 24.48 13.85 -10.19
N ALA A 122 23.34 13.48 -9.61
CA ALA A 122 22.33 14.45 -9.18
C ALA A 122 22.85 15.32 -8.03
N VAL A 123 23.57 14.69 -7.10
CA VAL A 123 24.22 15.37 -5.96
C VAL A 123 25.38 16.25 -6.43
N GLU A 124 26.20 15.75 -7.35
CA GLU A 124 27.29 16.53 -7.95
C GLU A 124 26.77 17.75 -8.72
N ALA A 125 25.69 17.59 -9.47
CA ALA A 125 25.08 18.68 -10.24
C ALA A 125 24.57 19.82 -9.34
N PHE A 126 24.10 19.53 -8.13
CA PHE A 126 23.77 20.57 -7.13
C PHE A 126 24.98 21.47 -6.87
N TYR A 127 26.11 20.86 -6.51
CA TYR A 127 27.29 21.61 -6.15
C TYR A 127 27.92 22.33 -7.35
N LEU A 128 27.91 21.73 -8.53
CA LEU A 128 28.37 22.41 -9.74
C LEU A 128 27.53 23.65 -10.07
N ARG A 129 26.22 23.64 -9.79
CA ARG A 129 25.36 24.84 -9.91
C ARG A 129 25.68 25.88 -8.86
N LYS A 130 25.93 25.45 -7.63
CA LYS A 130 26.36 26.34 -6.54
C LYS A 130 27.69 27.04 -6.89
N ASP A 131 28.62 26.30 -7.49
CA ASP A 131 29.92 26.81 -7.96
C ASP A 131 29.83 27.70 -9.21
N GLY A 132 28.65 27.82 -9.84
CA GLY A 132 28.46 28.52 -11.10
C GLY A 132 29.05 27.80 -12.33
N ARG A 133 29.41 26.51 -12.19
CA ARG A 133 29.90 25.66 -13.28
C ARG A 133 28.77 25.05 -14.11
N LEU A 134 27.58 24.96 -13.55
CA LEU A 134 26.34 24.65 -14.26
C LEU A 134 25.37 25.83 -14.16
N PRO A 135 24.51 26.05 -15.18
CA PRO A 135 23.46 27.06 -15.13
C PRO A 135 22.53 26.85 -13.93
N LYS A 136 22.20 27.95 -13.25
CA LYS A 136 21.15 27.95 -12.23
C LYS A 136 19.80 27.75 -12.91
N TRP A 137 18.89 27.09 -12.21
CA TRP A 137 17.52 26.98 -12.68
C TRP A 137 16.87 28.37 -12.64
N GLU A 138 16.24 28.76 -13.75
CA GLU A 138 15.45 29.97 -13.87
C GLU A 138 14.06 29.61 -14.40
N PRO A 139 12.97 30.13 -13.81
CA PRO A 139 11.62 29.82 -14.25
C PRO A 139 11.39 30.41 -15.64
N ASN A 140 11.12 29.54 -16.61
CA ASN A 140 10.66 29.95 -17.93
C ASN A 140 9.23 30.54 -17.85
N ALA A 141 8.70 31.05 -18.97
CA ALA A 141 7.38 31.67 -19.00
C ALA A 141 6.24 30.77 -18.46
N ALA A 142 6.32 29.45 -18.68
CA ALA A 142 5.31 28.50 -18.19
C ALA A 142 5.40 28.30 -16.68
N TYR A 143 6.61 28.20 -16.11
CA TYR A 143 6.82 28.18 -14.67
C TYR A 143 6.42 29.50 -14.01
N GLN A 144 6.71 30.65 -14.63
CA GLN A 144 6.28 31.95 -14.11
C GLN A 144 4.76 32.06 -14.06
N ALA A 145 4.05 31.59 -15.09
CA ALA A 145 2.59 31.53 -15.08
C ALA A 145 2.07 30.61 -13.97
N ALA A 146 2.65 29.41 -13.82
CA ALA A 146 2.25 28.47 -12.77
C ALA A 146 2.53 29.01 -11.35
N LEU A 147 3.66 29.67 -11.16
CA LEU A 147 4.05 30.31 -9.89
C LEU A 147 3.14 31.50 -9.54
N ALA A 148 2.58 32.20 -10.54
CA ALA A 148 1.64 33.29 -10.31
C ALA A 148 0.26 32.82 -9.80
N GLU A 149 -0.08 31.54 -10.02
CA GLU A 149 -1.36 30.96 -9.61
C GLU A 149 -1.34 30.38 -8.18
N VAL A 150 -0.17 30.24 -7.56
CA VAL A 150 0.01 29.74 -6.19
C VAL A 150 0.35 30.88 -5.21
N PRO A 151 0.14 30.69 -3.89
CA PRO A 151 0.50 31.69 -2.89
C PRO A 151 1.98 32.08 -2.95
N GLN A 152 2.27 33.38 -2.87
CA GLN A 152 3.64 33.92 -2.92
C GLN A 152 4.37 33.83 -1.57
N LYS A 153 3.63 33.64 -0.48
CA LYS A 153 4.18 33.34 0.85
C LYS A 153 4.04 31.85 1.08
N PHE A 154 5.15 31.21 1.44
CA PHE A 154 5.19 29.78 1.64
C PHE A 154 6.33 29.37 2.58
N SER A 155 6.10 28.27 3.29
CA SER A 155 7.12 27.59 4.10
C SER A 155 7.89 26.57 3.27
N ALA A 156 7.25 26.00 2.24
CA ALA A 156 7.89 25.11 1.27
C ALA A 156 7.27 25.29 -0.12
N ILE A 157 8.10 25.15 -1.16
CA ILE A 157 7.68 25.16 -2.56
C ILE A 157 8.31 23.99 -3.31
N SER A 158 7.54 23.41 -4.21
CA SER A 158 7.98 22.42 -5.17
C SER A 158 7.53 22.82 -6.57
N ALA A 159 8.43 22.69 -7.56
CA ALA A 159 8.18 23.02 -8.96
C ALA A 159 8.82 21.96 -9.85
N MET A 160 8.02 21.30 -10.69
CA MET A 160 8.47 20.22 -11.58
C MET A 160 7.70 20.26 -12.91
N ASP A 161 8.37 20.00 -14.02
CA ASP A 161 7.72 19.85 -15.32
C ASP A 161 7.69 18.37 -15.70
N PRO A 162 6.53 17.71 -15.67
CA PRO A 162 6.45 16.30 -16.01
C PRO A 162 6.70 16.04 -17.50
N SER A 163 6.60 17.07 -18.36
CA SER A 163 6.68 16.91 -19.82
C SER A 163 7.99 16.28 -20.25
N ASP A 164 9.11 16.68 -19.65
CA ASP A 164 10.43 16.15 -20.00
C ASP A 164 10.57 14.67 -19.64
N THR A 165 10.16 14.31 -18.42
CA THR A 165 10.21 12.92 -17.94
C THR A 165 9.30 12.01 -18.78
N TYR A 166 8.06 12.44 -19.04
CA TYR A 166 7.13 11.67 -19.87
C TYR A 166 7.59 11.57 -21.31
N ARG A 167 8.17 12.65 -21.87
CA ARG A 167 8.71 12.61 -23.24
C ARG A 167 9.82 11.59 -23.36
N MET A 168 10.72 11.57 -22.39
CA MET A 168 11.83 10.64 -22.37
C MET A 168 11.35 9.20 -22.12
N LEU A 169 10.43 8.96 -21.18
CA LEU A 169 9.88 7.63 -20.91
C LEU A 169 9.16 7.05 -22.14
N LEU A 170 8.28 7.84 -22.76
CA LEU A 170 7.57 7.43 -23.98
C LEU A 170 8.53 7.26 -25.16
N GLY A 171 9.61 8.04 -25.21
CA GLY A 171 10.65 7.90 -26.22
C GLY A 171 11.42 6.58 -26.13
N VAL A 172 11.59 6.00 -24.93
CA VAL A 172 12.30 4.72 -24.75
C VAL A 172 11.36 3.51 -24.59
N ALA A 173 10.06 3.74 -24.33
CA ALA A 173 9.09 2.69 -24.08
C ALA A 173 9.00 1.62 -25.20
N PRO A 174 8.98 1.97 -26.50
CA PRO A 174 8.97 0.98 -27.58
C PRO A 174 10.17 0.03 -27.53
N THR A 175 11.36 0.56 -27.20
CA THR A 175 12.58 -0.24 -27.07
C THR A 175 12.51 -1.17 -25.86
N LEU A 176 12.00 -0.70 -24.73
CA LEU A 176 11.85 -1.52 -23.52
C LEU A 176 10.86 -2.66 -23.72
N VAL A 177 9.71 -2.37 -24.37
CA VAL A 177 8.70 -3.39 -24.69
C VAL A 177 9.25 -4.40 -25.69
N GLY A 178 9.97 -3.95 -26.74
CA GLY A 178 10.62 -4.85 -27.69
C GLY A 178 11.69 -5.76 -27.06
N LEU A 179 12.45 -5.27 -26.08
CA LEU A 179 13.41 -6.08 -25.33
C LEU A 179 12.71 -7.08 -24.40
N ALA A 180 11.61 -6.68 -23.76
CA ALA A 180 10.81 -7.56 -22.92
C ALA A 180 10.15 -8.67 -23.75
N GLU A 181 9.61 -8.36 -24.92
CA GLU A 181 9.10 -9.35 -25.89
C GLU A 181 10.19 -10.34 -26.32
N LEU A 182 11.40 -9.88 -26.59
CA LEU A 182 12.54 -10.75 -26.92
C LEU A 182 12.87 -11.68 -25.74
N GLY A 183 12.91 -11.15 -24.52
CA GLY A 183 13.15 -11.94 -23.31
C GLY A 183 12.05 -12.98 -23.04
N ILE A 184 10.78 -12.64 -23.25
CA ILE A 184 9.65 -13.55 -23.15
C ILE A 184 9.78 -14.69 -24.17
N ARG A 185 10.16 -14.37 -25.42
CA ARG A 185 10.34 -15.37 -26.49
C ARG A 185 11.49 -16.34 -26.21
N GLU A 186 12.53 -15.88 -25.52
CA GLU A 186 13.67 -16.72 -25.14
C GLU A 186 13.45 -17.47 -23.80
N SER A 187 12.56 -16.98 -22.94
CA SER A 187 12.24 -17.58 -21.66
C SER A 187 11.33 -18.81 -21.80
N ARG A 188 11.55 -19.81 -20.95
CA ARG A 188 10.65 -20.98 -20.78
C ARG A 188 9.63 -20.79 -19.65
N GLU A 189 9.67 -19.65 -18.96
CA GLU A 189 8.78 -19.36 -17.82
C GLU A 189 7.40 -18.90 -18.26
N PHE A 190 7.27 -18.37 -19.49
CA PHE A 190 5.98 -17.93 -20.03
C PHE A 190 5.37 -19.02 -20.92
N ALA A 191 4.05 -19.16 -20.85
CA ALA A 191 3.31 -20.12 -21.66
C ALA A 191 3.58 -19.89 -23.17
N PRO A 192 3.69 -20.97 -23.97
CA PRO A 192 3.86 -20.83 -25.41
C PRO A 192 2.74 -19.99 -26.04
N GLY A 193 3.09 -18.85 -26.61
CA GLY A 193 2.13 -17.92 -27.23
C GLY A 193 1.66 -16.76 -26.36
N PHE A 194 2.22 -16.57 -25.15
CA PHE A 194 1.99 -15.35 -24.36
C PHE A 194 2.38 -14.11 -25.17
N GLN A 195 1.46 -13.15 -25.28
CA GLN A 195 1.66 -11.85 -25.91
C GLN A 195 1.53 -10.77 -24.85
N MET A 196 2.41 -9.77 -24.90
CA MET A 196 2.26 -8.59 -24.06
C MET A 196 0.92 -7.90 -24.39
N PRO A 197 0.24 -7.32 -23.40
CA PRO A 197 -1.02 -6.60 -23.62
C PRO A 197 -0.85 -5.29 -24.42
N ILE A 198 0.39 -4.86 -24.67
CA ILE A 198 0.75 -3.64 -25.40
C ILE A 198 1.97 -3.97 -26.26
N ASP A 199 1.90 -3.69 -27.56
CA ASP A 199 3.02 -3.82 -28.49
C ASP A 199 3.84 -2.52 -28.56
N ALA A 200 5.10 -2.62 -28.96
CA ALA A 200 5.96 -1.45 -29.18
C ALA A 200 5.36 -0.43 -30.18
N ALA A 201 4.51 -0.89 -31.10
CA ALA A 201 3.83 -0.06 -32.10
C ALA A 201 2.60 0.70 -31.57
N ASP A 202 2.06 0.30 -30.41
CA ASP A 202 0.86 0.90 -29.82
C ASP A 202 1.15 2.21 -29.09
N PHE A 203 2.43 2.53 -28.87
CA PHE A 203 2.82 3.75 -28.18
C PHE A 203 2.58 4.98 -29.04
N PRO A 204 1.78 5.96 -28.55
CA PRO A 204 1.59 7.21 -29.26
C PRO A 204 2.90 8.04 -29.27
N PRO A 205 3.07 8.94 -30.25
CA PRO A 205 4.14 9.94 -30.22
C PRO A 205 4.17 10.67 -28.87
N ALA A 206 5.36 10.78 -28.29
CA ALA A 206 5.57 11.38 -26.99
C ALA A 206 5.07 12.83 -26.93
N GLU A 207 5.13 13.55 -28.05
CA GLU A 207 4.63 14.91 -28.20
C GLU A 207 3.12 14.98 -27.99
N LEU A 208 2.34 14.03 -28.49
CA LEU A 208 0.88 14.05 -28.34
C LEU A 208 0.45 13.85 -26.89
N VAL A 209 1.18 13.02 -26.14
CA VAL A 209 0.90 12.77 -24.72
C VAL A 209 1.39 13.92 -23.83
N THR A 210 2.50 14.57 -24.21
CA THR A 210 3.10 15.65 -23.40
C THR A 210 2.55 17.03 -23.73
N MET A 211 1.88 17.21 -24.87
CA MET A 211 1.28 18.49 -25.29
C MET A 211 0.33 19.14 -24.26
N PRO A 212 -0.56 18.41 -23.55
CA PRO A 212 -1.43 19.01 -22.55
C PRO A 212 -0.74 19.25 -21.19
N LEU A 213 0.50 18.76 -21.02
CA LEU A 213 1.21 18.86 -19.75
C LEU A 213 1.73 20.28 -19.52
N PHE A 214 1.80 20.66 -18.26
CA PHE A 214 2.31 21.94 -17.81
C PHE A 214 3.08 21.79 -16.50
N PRO A 215 3.94 22.76 -16.14
CA PRO A 215 4.67 22.74 -14.90
C PRO A 215 3.75 22.63 -13.68
N ASN A 216 4.05 21.64 -12.86
CA ASN A 216 3.39 21.35 -11.61
C ASN A 216 4.06 22.16 -10.50
N VAL A 217 3.26 22.90 -9.75
CA VAL A 217 3.73 23.73 -8.64
C VAL A 217 2.90 23.42 -7.41
N THR A 218 3.56 23.08 -6.32
CA THR A 218 2.92 22.87 -5.01
C THR A 218 3.56 23.78 -4.00
N VAL A 219 2.71 24.48 -3.24
CA VAL A 219 3.11 25.39 -2.18
C VAL A 219 2.49 24.92 -0.88
N THR A 220 3.30 24.84 0.17
CA THR A 220 2.85 24.55 1.53
C THR A 220 3.14 25.73 2.44
N GLU A 221 2.13 26.15 3.19
CA GLU A 221 2.16 27.20 4.19
C GLU A 221 1.81 26.60 5.56
N VAL A 222 2.63 26.88 6.57
CA VAL A 222 2.27 26.63 7.97
C VAL A 222 1.53 27.87 8.47
N THR A 223 0.27 27.69 8.82
CA THR A 223 -0.62 28.71 9.38
C THR A 223 -0.86 28.43 10.86
N ASP A 224 -1.37 29.41 11.61
CA ASP A 224 -1.67 29.26 13.05
C ASP A 224 -2.66 28.11 13.34
N ASP A 225 -3.52 27.77 12.36
CA ASP A 225 -4.54 26.71 12.46
C ASP A 225 -4.12 25.39 11.78
N GLY A 226 -2.87 25.27 11.31
CA GLY A 226 -2.32 24.04 10.72
C GLY A 226 -1.62 24.24 9.38
N VAL A 227 -1.44 23.14 8.63
CA VAL A 227 -0.71 23.13 7.35
C VAL A 227 -1.67 23.27 6.18
N ARG A 228 -1.47 24.28 5.33
CA ARG A 228 -2.22 24.51 4.10
C ARG A 228 -1.35 24.21 2.88
N THR A 229 -1.82 23.32 2.02
CA THR A 229 -1.15 23.02 0.74
C THR A 229 -2.02 23.43 -0.44
N VAL A 230 -1.44 24.18 -1.38
CA VAL A 230 -2.07 24.57 -2.65
C VAL A 230 -1.23 24.02 -3.79
N SER A 231 -1.87 23.29 -4.69
CA SER A 231 -1.20 22.60 -5.79
C SER A 231 -1.86 22.92 -7.12
N ARG A 232 -1.01 23.10 -8.15
CA ARG A 232 -1.37 23.17 -9.55
C ARG A 232 -0.68 22.03 -10.26
N THR A 233 -1.43 21.07 -10.79
CA THR A 233 -0.86 19.86 -11.40
C THR A 233 -1.53 19.49 -12.71
N SER A 234 -0.74 19.12 -13.72
CA SER A 234 -1.18 18.68 -15.05
C SER A 234 -1.64 17.23 -15.11
N LEU A 235 -1.24 16.43 -14.13
CA LEU A 235 -1.68 15.05 -13.97
C LEU A 235 -2.31 14.87 -12.58
N PRO A 236 -3.43 14.14 -12.48
CA PRO A 236 -4.02 13.80 -11.19
C PRO A 236 -3.02 12.99 -10.37
N GLY A 237 -2.94 13.29 -9.08
CA GLY A 237 -2.06 12.56 -8.18
C GLY A 237 -2.58 11.16 -7.89
N PHE A 238 -1.68 10.18 -7.84
CA PHE A 238 -2.02 8.83 -7.40
C PHE A 238 -1.76 8.70 -5.89
N PRO A 239 -2.71 8.19 -5.10
CA PRO A 239 -2.48 7.97 -3.67
C PRO A 239 -1.47 6.83 -3.48
N LEU A 240 -0.35 7.12 -2.82
CA LEU A 240 0.57 6.12 -2.28
C LEU A 240 0.59 6.26 -0.75
N ALA A 241 0.90 5.17 -0.04
CA ALA A 241 0.99 5.16 1.41
C ALA A 241 1.97 6.26 1.88
N GLY A 242 1.45 7.25 2.62
CA GLY A 242 2.20 8.43 3.09
C GLY A 242 1.74 9.79 2.55
N GLY A 243 0.78 9.84 1.61
CA GLY A 243 0.15 11.09 1.17
C GLY A 243 -0.26 11.12 -0.30
N ASN A 244 -1.09 12.09 -0.69
CA ASN A 244 -1.47 12.30 -2.09
C ASN A 244 -0.22 12.71 -2.90
N VAL A 245 0.20 11.88 -3.85
CA VAL A 245 1.28 12.22 -4.78
C VAL A 245 0.72 13.12 -5.86
N SER A 246 0.43 14.38 -5.54
CA SER A 246 0.21 15.40 -6.57
C SER A 246 1.48 15.51 -7.42
N GLY A 247 1.34 15.63 -8.74
CA GLY A 247 2.43 15.53 -9.73
C GLY A 247 3.59 16.54 -9.59
N ALA A 248 3.73 17.27 -8.49
CA ALA A 248 4.79 18.24 -8.29
C ALA A 248 6.11 17.67 -7.74
N SER A 249 6.16 16.56 -6.98
CA SER A 249 7.46 16.08 -6.44
C SER A 249 7.33 14.92 -5.47
N GLY A 250 7.67 13.69 -5.86
CA GLY A 250 7.80 12.65 -4.85
C GLY A 250 8.23 11.25 -5.28
N VAL A 251 8.21 10.91 -6.57
CA VAL A 251 8.31 9.48 -6.92
C VAL A 251 9.75 8.98 -7.01
N ALA A 252 10.73 9.84 -7.32
CA ALA A 252 12.09 9.36 -7.51
C ALA A 252 12.86 9.34 -6.17
N THR A 253 13.18 10.51 -5.59
CA THR A 253 14.04 10.63 -4.40
C THR A 253 13.46 10.01 -3.13
N THR A 254 12.14 10.05 -2.95
CA THR A 254 11.46 9.44 -1.80
C THR A 254 11.43 7.91 -1.92
N ALA A 255 11.30 7.35 -3.13
CA ALA A 255 11.35 5.90 -3.33
C ALA A 255 12.72 5.30 -3.00
N VAL A 256 13.79 6.07 -3.13
CA VAL A 256 15.15 5.66 -2.75
C VAL A 256 15.51 5.97 -1.31
N LEU A 257 15.05 7.06 -0.70
CA LEU A 257 15.16 7.22 0.75
C LEU A 257 14.40 6.11 1.49
N VAL A 258 13.28 5.63 0.92
CA VAL A 258 12.59 4.40 1.35
C VAL A 258 13.36 3.12 0.97
N ALA A 259 14.23 3.13 -0.04
CA ALA A 259 15.11 2.00 -0.37
C ALA A 259 16.38 1.92 0.52
N LEU A 260 16.80 3.04 1.11
CA LEU A 260 17.97 3.14 1.98
C LEU A 260 17.70 2.80 3.44
N LEU A 261 16.44 2.95 3.85
CA LEU A 261 15.94 2.54 5.15
C LEU A 261 15.54 1.06 5.16
N LEU A 262 16.03 0.23 4.21
CA LEU A 262 15.51 -1.11 3.94
C LEU A 262 15.45 -2.09 5.13
N PRO A 263 16.31 -2.00 6.17
CA PRO A 263 16.11 -2.77 7.40
C PRO A 263 14.84 -2.33 8.17
N ALA A 264 14.55 -1.03 8.24
CA ALA A 264 13.36 -0.42 8.87
C ALA A 264 12.09 -0.44 7.98
N VAL A 265 12.23 -0.72 6.68
CA VAL A 265 11.11 -0.75 5.71
C VAL A 265 10.32 -2.06 5.76
N GLN A 266 10.84 -3.11 6.40
CA GLN A 266 10.08 -4.35 6.63
C GLN A 266 8.87 -4.10 7.54
N GLN A 267 9.05 -3.37 8.64
CA GLN A 267 7.97 -3.01 9.56
C GLN A 267 6.97 -2.05 8.89
N ALA A 268 7.44 -1.05 8.13
CA ALA A 268 6.58 -0.11 7.39
C ALA A 268 5.81 -0.76 6.23
N ARG A 269 6.40 -1.73 5.51
CA ARG A 269 5.68 -2.52 4.49
C ARG A 269 4.66 -3.47 5.11
N GLN A 270 4.98 -4.07 6.25
CA GLN A 270 4.00 -4.88 6.99
C GLN A 270 2.85 -4.02 7.51
N ALA A 271 3.15 -2.82 8.04
CA ALA A 271 2.13 -1.85 8.45
C ALA A 271 1.29 -1.34 7.27
N ALA A 272 1.89 -1.08 6.10
CA ALA A 272 1.19 -0.69 4.89
C ALA A 272 0.30 -1.81 4.34
N ARG A 273 0.79 -3.05 4.32
CA ARG A 273 -0.01 -4.23 3.95
C ARG A 273 -1.17 -4.44 4.92
N ARG A 274 -0.94 -4.30 6.23
CA ARG A 274 -2.00 -4.33 7.26
C ARG A 274 -3.02 -3.20 7.06
N ALA A 275 -2.57 -1.99 6.73
CA ALA A 275 -3.44 -0.84 6.45
C ALA A 275 -4.27 -1.04 5.17
N GLN A 276 -3.68 -1.60 4.12
CA GLN A 276 -4.38 -1.95 2.89
C GLN A 276 -5.40 -3.07 3.15
N SER A 277 -5.05 -4.09 3.92
CA SER A 277 -5.98 -5.15 4.31
C SER A 277 -7.16 -4.60 5.13
N LYS A 278 -6.88 -3.68 6.05
CA LYS A 278 -7.92 -2.93 6.78
C LYS A 278 -8.83 -2.14 5.83
N ASN A 279 -8.28 -1.57 4.75
CA ASN A 279 -9.07 -0.86 3.75
C ASN A 279 -9.93 -1.82 2.89
N ASN A 280 -9.40 -2.98 2.52
CA ASN A 280 -10.15 -4.03 1.83
C ASN A 280 -11.37 -4.47 2.65
N LEU A 281 -11.17 -4.73 3.96
CA LEU A 281 -12.27 -5.03 4.90
C LEU A 281 -13.28 -3.88 4.98
N LYS A 282 -12.84 -2.62 4.96
CA LYS A 282 -13.77 -1.47 4.92
C LYS A 282 -14.56 -1.41 3.62
N GLN A 283 -13.95 -1.72 2.47
CA GLN A 283 -14.67 -1.79 1.20
C GLN A 283 -15.71 -2.91 1.21
N MET A 284 -15.36 -4.10 1.71
CA MET A 284 -16.32 -5.19 1.91
C MET A 284 -17.46 -4.78 2.86
N GLY A 285 -17.14 -4.11 3.97
CA GLY A 285 -18.13 -3.59 4.90
C GLY A 285 -19.11 -2.63 4.23
N LEU A 286 -18.59 -1.65 3.48
CA LEU A 286 -19.42 -0.72 2.70
C LEU A 286 -20.30 -1.46 1.69
N ALA A 287 -19.74 -2.41 0.94
CA ALA A 287 -20.48 -3.21 -0.02
C ALA A 287 -21.58 -4.05 0.65
N MET A 288 -21.31 -4.64 1.81
CA MET A 288 -22.31 -5.38 2.60
C MET A 288 -23.41 -4.49 3.15
N HIS A 289 -23.11 -3.26 3.56
CA HIS A 289 -24.12 -2.28 3.97
C HIS A 289 -24.98 -1.82 2.79
N ASN A 290 -24.38 -1.57 1.61
CA ASN A 290 -25.13 -1.24 0.39
C ASN A 290 -26.03 -2.42 -0.05
N TYR A 291 -25.54 -3.66 0.08
CA TYR A 291 -26.33 -4.88 -0.11
C TYR A 291 -27.48 -4.91 0.90
N HIS A 292 -27.20 -4.70 2.18
CA HIS A 292 -28.21 -4.68 3.23
C HIS A 292 -29.29 -3.61 2.98
N ASP A 293 -28.93 -2.42 2.52
CA ASP A 293 -29.90 -1.36 2.21
C ASP A 293 -30.86 -1.76 1.08
N THR A 294 -30.40 -2.59 0.15
CA THR A 294 -31.20 -3.11 -0.97
C THR A 294 -32.05 -4.31 -0.57
N PHE A 295 -31.49 -5.26 0.18
CA PHE A 295 -32.11 -6.56 0.47
C PHE A 295 -32.66 -6.71 1.90
N ASN A 296 -32.44 -5.72 2.78
CA ASN A 296 -32.81 -5.70 4.19
C ASN A 296 -32.22 -6.85 5.04
N HIS A 297 -31.09 -7.41 4.61
CA HIS A 297 -30.28 -8.38 5.34
C HIS A 297 -28.85 -8.40 4.80
N PHE A 298 -27.89 -8.85 5.60
CA PHE A 298 -26.53 -9.12 5.13
C PHE A 298 -26.49 -10.34 4.21
N PRO A 299 -25.49 -10.45 3.31
CA PRO A 299 -25.34 -11.61 2.43
C PRO A 299 -25.39 -12.93 3.19
N GLN A 300 -26.04 -13.92 2.61
CA GLN A 300 -25.95 -15.29 3.09
C GLN A 300 -24.59 -15.87 2.72
N GLY A 301 -24.11 -16.78 3.57
CA GLY A 301 -22.87 -17.50 3.39
C GLY A 301 -22.71 -18.22 2.06
N ALA A 302 -23.84 -18.75 1.60
CA ALA A 302 -24.00 -19.31 0.27
C ALA A 302 -25.18 -18.62 -0.42
N VAL A 303 -25.05 -18.38 -1.72
CA VAL A 303 -26.15 -17.98 -2.59
C VAL A 303 -27.15 -19.15 -2.63
N PRO A 304 -28.40 -18.97 -2.17
CA PRO A 304 -29.33 -20.08 -2.06
C PRO A 304 -29.61 -20.74 -3.40
N ASN A 305 -29.31 -22.04 -3.48
CA ASN A 305 -29.66 -22.89 -4.62
C ASN A 305 -30.29 -24.18 -4.09
N ALA A 306 -31.52 -24.48 -4.49
CA ALA A 306 -32.26 -25.65 -4.00
C ALA A 306 -31.78 -26.97 -4.60
N GLU A 307 -31.00 -26.91 -5.69
CA GLU A 307 -30.52 -28.08 -6.44
C GLU A 307 -29.10 -28.49 -6.06
N LEU A 308 -28.41 -27.69 -5.23
CA LEU A 308 -27.00 -27.89 -4.85
C LEU A 308 -26.83 -27.97 -3.34
N ASP A 309 -25.87 -28.78 -2.89
CA ASP A 309 -25.43 -28.77 -1.51
C ASP A 309 -24.70 -27.46 -1.18
N SER A 310 -24.76 -27.00 0.09
CA SER A 310 -24.19 -25.71 0.49
C SER A 310 -22.68 -25.56 0.23
N GLU A 311 -21.96 -26.67 0.07
CA GLU A 311 -20.52 -26.68 -0.25
C GLU A 311 -20.24 -26.42 -1.75
N GLU A 312 -21.20 -26.71 -2.62
CA GLU A 312 -21.11 -26.48 -4.08
C GLU A 312 -21.66 -25.11 -4.49
N GLN A 313 -22.36 -24.43 -3.58
CA GLN A 313 -22.97 -23.14 -3.84
C GLN A 313 -21.94 -22.00 -3.97
N LEU A 314 -22.38 -20.92 -4.60
CA LEU A 314 -21.60 -19.68 -4.72
C LEU A 314 -21.50 -18.97 -3.37
N SER A 315 -20.36 -18.35 -3.07
CA SER A 315 -20.08 -17.71 -1.79
C SER A 315 -20.83 -16.39 -1.59
N TRP A 316 -20.85 -15.92 -0.34
CA TRP A 316 -21.30 -14.58 0.01
C TRP A 316 -20.55 -13.46 -0.73
N MET A 317 -19.30 -13.69 -1.14
CA MET A 317 -18.49 -12.70 -1.86
C MET A 317 -19.03 -12.43 -3.26
N VAL A 318 -19.64 -13.42 -3.90
CA VAL A 318 -20.34 -13.24 -5.19
C VAL A 318 -21.50 -12.27 -5.04
N SER A 319 -22.24 -12.34 -3.93
CA SER A 319 -23.42 -11.50 -3.67
C SER A 319 -23.11 -10.01 -3.58
N ILE A 320 -21.88 -9.64 -3.18
CA ILE A 320 -21.48 -8.25 -2.98
C ILE A 320 -20.71 -7.64 -4.17
N LEU A 321 -20.38 -8.42 -5.20
CA LEU A 321 -19.63 -7.94 -6.37
C LEU A 321 -20.22 -6.67 -7.02
N PRO A 322 -21.56 -6.53 -7.21
CA PRO A 322 -22.13 -5.32 -7.79
C PRO A 322 -21.87 -4.05 -6.97
N TYR A 323 -21.63 -4.21 -5.66
CA TYR A 323 -21.34 -3.13 -4.72
C TYR A 323 -19.84 -2.91 -4.49
N MET A 324 -18.99 -3.68 -5.19
CA MET A 324 -17.53 -3.61 -5.19
C MET A 324 -16.99 -3.12 -6.55
N ASP A 325 -17.82 -2.45 -7.36
CA ASP A 325 -17.53 -2.06 -8.75
C ASP A 325 -17.19 -3.24 -9.68
N GLN A 326 -17.65 -4.45 -9.35
CA GLN A 326 -17.45 -5.69 -10.12
C GLN A 326 -18.75 -6.19 -10.80
N ALA A 327 -19.63 -5.27 -11.22
CA ALA A 327 -20.91 -5.63 -11.83
C ALA A 327 -20.78 -6.39 -13.16
N ALA A 328 -19.73 -6.13 -13.94
CA ALA A 328 -19.46 -6.87 -15.18
C ALA A 328 -19.18 -8.36 -14.88
N LEU A 329 -18.27 -8.62 -13.94
CA LEU A 329 -17.92 -9.97 -13.50
C LEU A 329 -19.12 -10.71 -12.88
N TYR A 330 -19.95 -10.01 -12.10
CA TYR A 330 -21.18 -10.57 -11.53
C TYR A 330 -22.16 -11.08 -12.60
N ASN A 331 -22.24 -10.39 -13.74
CA ASN A 331 -23.15 -10.78 -14.83
C ASN A 331 -22.63 -11.98 -15.65
N GLU A 332 -21.33 -12.30 -15.55
CA GLU A 332 -20.73 -13.48 -16.19
C GLU A 332 -20.99 -14.76 -15.39
N ILE A 333 -21.29 -14.65 -14.09
CA ILE A 333 -21.54 -15.80 -13.20
C ILE A 333 -22.92 -16.41 -13.45
N ASN A 334 -22.94 -17.72 -13.73
CA ASN A 334 -24.17 -18.49 -13.78
C ASN A 334 -24.63 -18.87 -12.37
N GLN A 335 -25.51 -18.05 -11.78
CA GLN A 335 -26.02 -18.24 -10.41
C GLN A 335 -26.90 -19.49 -10.22
N LYS A 336 -27.27 -20.18 -11.32
CA LYS A 336 -28.02 -21.44 -11.24
C LYS A 336 -27.11 -22.64 -11.03
N GLN A 337 -25.82 -22.49 -11.28
CA GLN A 337 -24.83 -23.54 -11.16
C GLN A 337 -23.93 -23.35 -9.94
N GLY A 338 -23.21 -24.41 -9.57
CA GLY A 338 -22.23 -24.39 -8.50
C GLY A 338 -21.00 -23.58 -8.88
N TRP A 339 -20.16 -23.26 -7.89
CA TRP A 339 -18.90 -22.55 -8.13
C TRP A 339 -17.92 -23.37 -9.00
N ASN A 340 -18.04 -24.70 -8.94
CA ASN A 340 -17.18 -25.69 -9.60
C ASN A 340 -17.71 -26.12 -10.99
N ASP A 341 -18.80 -25.53 -11.46
CA ASP A 341 -19.36 -25.80 -12.79
C ASP A 341 -18.49 -25.18 -13.89
N ASP A 342 -18.42 -25.83 -15.06
CA ASP A 342 -17.63 -25.37 -16.20
C ASP A 342 -17.95 -23.92 -16.62
N ASP A 343 -19.19 -23.46 -16.41
CA ASP A 343 -19.59 -22.07 -16.68
C ASP A 343 -18.95 -21.05 -15.71
N ASN A 344 -18.66 -21.46 -14.47
CA ASN A 344 -18.21 -20.58 -13.39
C ASN A 344 -16.70 -20.69 -13.08
N LEU A 345 -16.04 -21.77 -13.51
CA LEU A 345 -14.59 -21.95 -13.31
C LEU A 345 -13.75 -20.78 -13.87
N PRO A 346 -13.96 -20.28 -15.11
CA PRO A 346 -13.16 -19.17 -15.64
C PRO A 346 -13.30 -17.87 -14.83
N VAL A 347 -14.47 -17.62 -14.25
CA VAL A 347 -14.72 -16.45 -13.39
C VAL A 347 -13.94 -16.59 -12.08
N SER A 348 -13.82 -17.81 -11.56
CA SER A 348 -13.13 -18.12 -10.31
C SER A 348 -11.62 -17.84 -10.36
N ASP A 349 -11.02 -17.80 -11.56
CA ASP A 349 -9.61 -17.43 -11.79
C ASP A 349 -9.37 -15.92 -11.75
N THR A 350 -10.44 -15.11 -11.78
CA THR A 350 -10.31 -13.65 -11.78
C THR A 350 -9.87 -13.15 -10.41
N VAL A 351 -8.67 -12.56 -10.35
CA VAL A 351 -8.15 -11.94 -9.13
C VAL A 351 -8.84 -10.59 -8.89
N ILE A 352 -9.57 -10.49 -7.78
CA ILE A 352 -10.17 -9.24 -7.32
C ILE A 352 -9.24 -8.62 -6.26
N PRO A 353 -8.59 -7.46 -6.53
CA PRO A 353 -7.58 -6.90 -5.62
C PRO A 353 -8.07 -6.68 -4.18
N SER A 354 -9.35 -6.35 -4.00
CA SER A 354 -9.95 -6.15 -2.68
C SER A 354 -10.23 -7.46 -1.92
N TYR A 355 -10.19 -8.62 -2.58
CA TYR A 355 -10.35 -9.93 -1.93
C TYR A 355 -9.01 -10.58 -1.59
N VAL A 356 -7.92 -10.06 -2.14
CA VAL A 356 -6.56 -10.51 -1.83
C VAL A 356 -6.06 -9.82 -0.58
N ASN A 357 -5.49 -10.59 0.34
CA ASN A 357 -4.69 -10.03 1.43
C ASN A 357 -3.28 -9.70 0.91
N PRO A 358 -2.81 -8.44 0.97
CA PRO A 358 -1.49 -8.04 0.46
C PRO A 358 -0.29 -8.76 1.11
N GLY A 359 -0.49 -9.39 2.27
CA GLY A 359 0.53 -10.20 2.95
C GLY A 359 0.55 -11.67 2.54
N SER A 360 -0.42 -12.14 1.75
CA SER A 360 -0.55 -13.53 1.30
C SER A 360 -0.24 -13.67 -0.20
N PRO A 361 0.09 -14.89 -0.68
CA PRO A 361 0.21 -15.16 -2.11
C PRO A 361 -1.11 -14.82 -2.85
N MET A 362 -1.03 -14.28 -4.06
CA MET A 362 -2.20 -13.87 -4.87
C MET A 362 -2.92 -15.04 -5.56
N VAL A 363 -2.24 -16.16 -5.77
CA VAL A 363 -2.74 -17.33 -6.50
C VAL A 363 -2.29 -18.59 -5.75
N SER A 364 -3.20 -19.56 -5.64
CA SER A 364 -2.93 -20.86 -5.03
C SER A 364 -1.88 -21.66 -5.81
N SER A 365 -1.31 -22.71 -5.22
CA SER A 365 -0.52 -23.69 -5.96
C SER A 365 -1.32 -24.43 -7.04
N ASP A 366 -2.65 -24.39 -6.95
CA ASP A 366 -3.59 -25.03 -7.88
C ASP A 366 -4.21 -24.03 -8.89
N ASP A 367 -3.57 -22.87 -9.12
CA ASP A 367 -3.89 -21.85 -10.15
C ASP A 367 -5.20 -21.03 -10.00
N TYR A 368 -5.96 -21.18 -8.90
CA TYR A 368 -7.16 -20.36 -8.64
C TYR A 368 -6.89 -19.11 -7.79
N ALA A 369 -7.74 -18.08 -7.92
CA ALA A 369 -7.70 -16.87 -7.10
C ALA A 369 -8.30 -17.11 -5.70
N GLU A 370 -7.45 -17.15 -4.68
CA GLU A 370 -7.88 -17.31 -3.29
C GLU A 370 -8.37 -16.00 -2.66
N SER A 371 -9.34 -16.09 -1.75
CA SER A 371 -9.68 -14.98 -0.86
C SER A 371 -8.78 -14.97 0.38
N GLY A 372 -8.22 -13.81 0.70
CA GLY A 372 -7.52 -13.56 1.96
C GLY A 372 -8.43 -13.21 3.14
N TYR A 373 -9.75 -13.34 2.97
CA TYR A 373 -10.77 -12.98 3.95
C TYR A 373 -11.86 -14.05 4.04
N VAL A 374 -12.45 -14.21 5.22
CA VAL A 374 -13.50 -15.20 5.53
C VAL A 374 -14.60 -14.59 6.40
N GLY A 375 -15.84 -15.02 6.20
CA GLY A 375 -16.95 -14.67 7.06
C GLY A 375 -16.92 -15.42 8.40
N ILE A 376 -17.49 -14.85 9.46
CA ILE A 376 -17.59 -15.47 10.78
C ILE A 376 -18.95 -16.14 10.96
N GLY A 377 -18.91 -17.45 11.16
CA GLY A 377 -20.09 -18.31 11.21
C GLY A 377 -20.65 -18.57 12.61
N GLY A 378 -19.99 -18.06 13.65
CA GLY A 378 -20.36 -18.29 15.05
C GLY A 378 -19.50 -19.34 15.74
N VAL A 379 -19.98 -19.84 16.88
CA VAL A 379 -19.21 -20.75 17.75
C VAL A 379 -19.68 -22.20 17.60
N GLY A 380 -18.77 -23.07 17.20
CA GLY A 380 -18.98 -24.50 17.01
C GLY A 380 -19.41 -24.87 15.59
N ALA A 381 -19.06 -26.08 15.18
CA ALA A 381 -19.18 -26.55 13.79
C ALA A 381 -20.60 -26.49 13.19
N LYS A 382 -21.65 -26.45 14.02
CA LYS A 382 -23.05 -26.41 13.56
C LYS A 382 -23.59 -24.99 13.37
N ALA A 383 -22.95 -23.96 13.93
CA ALA A 383 -23.47 -22.60 13.94
C ALA A 383 -23.81 -22.05 12.53
N PRO A 384 -22.99 -22.28 11.48
CA PRO A 384 -23.29 -21.78 10.13
C PRO A 384 -24.50 -22.46 9.47
N TYR A 385 -24.94 -23.62 9.97
CA TYR A 385 -25.96 -24.48 9.34
C TYR A 385 -27.33 -24.41 10.04
N GLN A 386 -27.51 -23.48 10.98
CA GLN A 386 -28.75 -23.35 11.75
C GLN A 386 -29.72 -22.37 11.12
N LEU A 387 -30.97 -22.82 10.89
CA LEU A 387 -32.07 -21.97 10.40
C LEU A 387 -32.58 -20.96 11.43
N LYS A 388 -32.45 -21.27 12.72
CA LYS A 388 -32.87 -20.39 13.81
C LYS A 388 -31.64 -19.81 14.48
N ILE A 389 -31.69 -18.52 14.78
CA ILE A 389 -30.67 -17.84 15.56
C ILE A 389 -30.70 -18.40 16.99
N ASP A 390 -29.53 -18.79 17.47
CA ASP A 390 -29.27 -19.17 18.84
C ASP A 390 -28.06 -18.40 19.39
N LYS A 391 -27.65 -18.72 20.63
CA LYS A 391 -26.53 -18.04 21.30
C LYS A 391 -25.17 -18.26 20.65
N LYS A 392 -25.05 -19.23 19.75
CA LYS A 392 -23.79 -19.58 19.08
C LYS A 392 -23.74 -19.10 17.64
N SER A 393 -24.83 -18.51 17.17
CA SER A 393 -24.97 -18.04 15.80
C SER A 393 -24.08 -16.84 15.52
N GLY A 394 -23.33 -16.88 14.42
CA GLY A 394 -22.62 -15.72 13.88
C GLY A 394 -23.44 -14.95 12.85
N VAL A 395 -22.83 -13.92 12.27
CA VAL A 395 -23.47 -13.09 11.24
C VAL A 395 -23.65 -13.87 9.96
N PHE A 396 -22.65 -14.66 9.55
CA PHE A 396 -22.74 -15.48 8.36
C PHE A 396 -23.35 -16.86 8.66
N SER A 397 -24.20 -17.32 7.76
CA SER A 397 -24.76 -18.67 7.76
C SER A 397 -25.03 -19.11 6.33
N PHE A 398 -24.86 -20.39 6.04
CA PHE A 398 -25.15 -20.98 4.75
C PHE A 398 -26.64 -21.07 4.43
N VAL A 399 -27.51 -21.04 5.45
CA VAL A 399 -28.93 -21.40 5.30
C VAL A 399 -29.89 -20.30 5.73
N ARG A 400 -29.39 -19.22 6.34
CA ARG A 400 -30.23 -18.10 6.78
C ARG A 400 -29.57 -16.74 6.51
N PRO A 401 -30.36 -15.73 6.12
CA PRO A 401 -29.91 -14.34 6.14
C PRO A 401 -29.92 -13.80 7.57
N THR A 402 -29.03 -12.83 7.84
CA THR A 402 -28.97 -12.11 9.13
C THR A 402 -29.30 -10.64 8.90
N ARG A 403 -30.23 -10.08 9.69
CA ARG A 403 -30.57 -8.65 9.63
C ARG A 403 -29.82 -7.90 10.73
N ILE A 404 -29.63 -6.58 10.57
CA ILE A 404 -29.01 -5.75 11.62
C ILE A 404 -29.74 -5.88 12.97
N ARG A 405 -31.09 -5.92 12.97
CA ARG A 405 -31.89 -6.09 14.18
C ARG A 405 -31.69 -7.42 14.91
N ASP A 406 -31.15 -8.42 14.21
CA ASP A 406 -30.90 -9.75 14.75
C ASP A 406 -29.57 -9.81 15.52
N ILE A 407 -28.73 -8.76 15.40
CA ILE A 407 -27.47 -8.59 16.11
C ILE A 407 -27.75 -7.88 17.45
N THR A 408 -28.24 -8.64 18.42
CA THR A 408 -28.63 -8.12 19.74
C THR A 408 -27.44 -7.79 20.64
N ASP A 409 -26.26 -8.35 20.36
CA ASP A 409 -25.03 -8.07 21.11
C ASP A 409 -24.37 -6.74 20.71
N GLY A 410 -24.95 -6.07 19.70
CA GLY A 410 -24.53 -4.77 19.19
C GLY A 410 -23.59 -4.89 17.99
N THR A 411 -23.89 -4.14 16.94
CA THR A 411 -23.13 -4.18 15.68
C THR A 411 -21.65 -3.81 15.85
N SER A 412 -21.31 -2.97 16.82
CA SER A 412 -19.92 -2.59 17.13
C SER A 412 -19.13 -3.64 17.90
N ASN A 413 -19.79 -4.69 18.39
CA ASN A 413 -19.20 -5.77 19.20
C ASN A 413 -19.35 -7.15 18.54
N THR A 414 -19.84 -7.21 17.31
CA THR A 414 -20.00 -8.47 16.58
C THR A 414 -19.16 -8.44 15.31
N ALA A 415 -18.19 -9.33 15.22
CA ALA A 415 -17.34 -9.52 14.06
C ALA A 415 -18.11 -10.23 12.94
N MET A 416 -17.95 -9.72 11.71
CA MET A 416 -18.55 -10.26 10.49
C MET A 416 -17.53 -10.98 9.63
N VAL A 417 -16.40 -10.35 9.34
CA VAL A 417 -15.38 -10.84 8.40
C VAL A 417 -14.02 -10.72 9.07
N ALA A 418 -13.17 -11.72 8.89
CA ALA A 418 -11.79 -11.73 9.36
C ALA A 418 -10.83 -11.97 8.20
N GLU A 419 -9.57 -11.61 8.39
CA GLU A 419 -8.49 -12.12 7.56
C GLU A 419 -8.39 -13.66 7.71
N ALA A 420 -7.95 -14.32 6.64
CA ALA A 420 -7.69 -15.75 6.61
C ALA A 420 -6.19 -16.05 6.64
N SER A 421 -5.77 -16.96 7.52
CA SER A 421 -4.39 -17.47 7.57
C SER A 421 -4.15 -18.60 6.58
N ARG A 422 -5.25 -19.26 6.15
CA ARG A 422 -5.28 -20.24 5.07
C ARG A 422 -6.65 -20.18 4.38
N SER A 423 -6.65 -20.11 3.06
CA SER A 423 -7.83 -20.41 2.25
C SER A 423 -7.42 -21.47 1.24
N ALA A 424 -8.18 -22.55 1.11
CA ALA A 424 -7.89 -23.61 0.15
C ALA A 424 -8.93 -23.65 -0.99
N SER A 425 -9.75 -22.60 -1.12
CA SER A 425 -10.85 -22.56 -2.09
C SER A 425 -10.93 -21.20 -2.80
N PRO A 426 -11.40 -21.20 -4.07
CA PRO A 426 -11.64 -19.97 -4.81
C PRO A 426 -12.60 -19.05 -4.08
N TRP A 427 -12.49 -17.73 -4.28
CA TRP A 427 -13.39 -16.76 -3.64
C TRP A 427 -14.87 -16.96 -4.03
N THR A 428 -15.16 -17.65 -5.13
CA THR A 428 -16.51 -18.02 -5.58
C THR A 428 -17.11 -19.18 -4.79
N ALA A 429 -16.30 -20.00 -4.12
CA ALA A 429 -16.77 -21.20 -3.43
C ALA A 429 -17.36 -20.86 -2.06
N ALA A 430 -18.60 -21.27 -1.79
CA ALA A 430 -19.19 -21.12 -0.46
C ALA A 430 -18.46 -22.00 0.57
N SER A 431 -18.04 -23.20 0.17
CA SER A 431 -17.16 -24.04 0.96
C SER A 431 -15.95 -23.22 1.40
N GLU A 432 -15.64 -23.26 2.69
CA GLU A 432 -14.53 -22.53 3.30
C GLU A 432 -14.61 -20.99 3.34
N SER A 433 -15.57 -20.35 2.66
CA SER A 433 -15.73 -18.87 2.70
C SER A 433 -16.19 -18.31 4.06
N ILE A 434 -16.63 -19.20 4.97
CA ILE A 434 -17.06 -18.87 6.34
C ILE A 434 -16.36 -19.82 7.32
N ARG A 435 -15.92 -19.29 8.46
CA ARG A 435 -15.29 -20.05 9.54
C ARG A 435 -16.16 -20.03 10.80
N PRO A 436 -16.63 -21.20 11.29
CA PRO A 436 -17.06 -21.34 12.67
C PRO A 436 -15.84 -21.48 13.60
N LEU A 437 -15.97 -21.02 14.84
CA LEU A 437 -14.97 -21.22 15.90
C LEU A 437 -15.16 -22.60 16.49
N THR A 438 -14.39 -23.59 16.05
CA THR A 438 -14.52 -24.99 16.47
C THR A 438 -13.43 -25.42 17.43
N GLN A 439 -12.21 -24.90 17.26
CA GLN A 439 -11.06 -25.35 18.02
C GLN A 439 -10.06 -24.21 18.30
N GLN A 440 -9.64 -24.10 19.55
CA GLN A 440 -8.62 -23.14 19.99
C GLN A 440 -7.20 -23.61 19.60
N PRO A 441 -6.25 -22.68 19.37
CA PRO A 441 -6.44 -21.22 19.32
C PRO A 441 -7.30 -20.79 18.13
N TYR A 442 -8.15 -19.77 18.29
CA TYR A 442 -9.06 -19.36 17.21
C TYR A 442 -8.36 -18.53 16.13
N ILE A 443 -7.42 -17.67 16.54
CA ILE A 443 -6.57 -16.89 15.62
C ILE A 443 -5.30 -17.68 15.35
N ASN A 444 -4.88 -17.74 14.08
CA ASN A 444 -3.72 -18.51 13.61
C ASN A 444 -3.76 -20.01 13.97
N GLY A 445 -4.96 -20.53 14.25
CA GLY A 445 -5.17 -21.94 14.58
C GLY A 445 -5.89 -22.73 13.48
N PRO A 446 -6.47 -23.89 13.83
CA PRO A 446 -6.95 -24.87 12.86
C PRO A 446 -8.13 -24.36 12.02
N ASP A 447 -8.95 -23.47 12.55
CA ASP A 447 -10.09 -22.89 11.82
C ASP A 447 -9.67 -21.89 10.73
N GLY A 448 -8.38 -21.54 10.63
CA GLY A 448 -7.86 -20.74 9.52
C GLY A 448 -8.23 -19.25 9.54
N ILE A 449 -8.77 -18.76 10.66
CA ILE A 449 -8.91 -17.32 10.94
C ILE A 449 -7.54 -16.80 11.35
N GLY A 450 -7.06 -15.73 10.74
CA GLY A 450 -5.74 -15.18 11.04
C GLY A 450 -5.20 -14.30 9.93
N GLY A 451 -4.10 -13.61 10.18
CA GLY A 451 -3.49 -12.71 9.21
C GLY A 451 -2.08 -13.16 8.86
N PRO A 452 -1.54 -12.79 7.69
CA PRO A 452 -0.12 -12.99 7.35
C PRO A 452 0.83 -12.08 8.16
N TYR A 453 0.30 -11.36 9.15
CA TYR A 453 1.02 -10.40 9.98
C TYR A 453 1.28 -11.02 11.36
N ASN A 454 2.45 -10.74 11.95
CA ASN A 454 2.75 -11.20 13.30
C ASN A 454 1.75 -10.61 14.32
N GLY A 455 1.33 -11.45 15.27
CA GLY A 455 0.59 -11.05 16.46
C GLY A 455 -0.93 -10.97 16.33
N GLY A 456 -1.55 -11.39 15.23
CA GLY A 456 -3.01 -11.46 15.12
C GLY A 456 -3.59 -11.08 13.75
N CYS A 457 -4.87 -10.66 13.72
CA CYS A 457 -5.58 -10.37 12.47
C CYS A 457 -6.53 -9.17 12.55
N ASN A 458 -6.84 -8.56 11.41
CA ASN A 458 -7.92 -7.58 11.34
C ASN A 458 -9.29 -8.26 11.21
N MET A 459 -10.28 -7.72 11.91
CA MET A 459 -11.67 -8.12 11.81
C MET A 459 -12.57 -6.92 11.56
N LEU A 460 -13.52 -7.09 10.64
CA LEU A 460 -14.60 -6.18 10.34
C LEU A 460 -15.79 -6.47 11.24
N PHE A 461 -16.38 -5.42 11.81
CA PHE A 461 -17.53 -5.48 12.70
C PHE A 461 -18.82 -5.08 11.99
N GLY A 462 -19.96 -5.44 12.57
CA GLY A 462 -21.31 -5.14 12.06
C GLY A 462 -21.64 -3.66 11.85
N ASP A 463 -20.86 -2.75 12.44
CA ASP A 463 -20.98 -1.30 12.28
C ASP A 463 -20.06 -0.73 11.17
N GLY A 464 -19.32 -1.59 10.47
CA GLY A 464 -18.35 -1.21 9.46
C GLY A 464 -16.98 -0.81 10.01
N SER A 465 -16.79 -0.82 11.35
CA SER A 465 -15.48 -0.59 11.95
C SER A 465 -14.57 -1.80 11.75
N VAL A 466 -13.27 -1.56 11.61
CA VAL A 466 -12.27 -2.62 11.50
C VAL A 466 -11.28 -2.48 12.63
N ARG A 467 -11.13 -3.53 13.43
CA ARG A 467 -10.27 -3.59 14.60
C ARG A 467 -9.27 -4.73 14.46
N PHE A 468 -8.10 -4.54 15.06
CA PHE A 468 -7.08 -5.57 15.11
C PHE A 468 -7.28 -6.40 16.38
N LEU A 469 -7.32 -7.73 16.26
CA LEU A 469 -7.36 -8.64 17.40
C LEU A 469 -6.04 -9.39 17.51
N SER A 470 -5.48 -9.38 18.73
CA SER A 470 -4.26 -10.12 19.05
C SER A 470 -4.50 -11.63 19.00
N GLU A 471 -3.50 -12.41 18.59
CA GLU A 471 -3.54 -13.87 18.71
C GLU A 471 -3.56 -14.35 20.18
N ASP A 472 -3.12 -13.51 21.12
CA ASP A 472 -3.18 -13.74 22.56
C ASP A 472 -4.53 -13.35 23.19
N VAL A 473 -5.53 -12.99 22.40
CA VAL A 473 -6.87 -12.62 22.90
C VAL A 473 -7.48 -13.74 23.73
N ASP A 474 -8.15 -13.38 24.83
CA ASP A 474 -8.90 -14.35 25.63
C ASP A 474 -9.92 -15.08 24.74
N PRO A 475 -9.93 -16.42 24.72
CA PRO A 475 -10.84 -17.17 23.85
C PRO A 475 -12.33 -16.84 24.10
N GLY A 476 -12.72 -16.50 25.33
CA GLY A 476 -14.08 -16.10 25.66
C GLY A 476 -14.46 -14.75 25.05
N VAL A 477 -13.51 -13.82 24.94
CA VAL A 477 -13.71 -12.55 24.21
C VAL A 477 -13.92 -12.85 22.72
N MET A 478 -13.07 -13.69 22.11
CA MET A 478 -13.20 -14.04 20.70
C MET A 478 -14.51 -14.78 20.38
N GLU A 479 -14.96 -15.67 21.28
CA GLU A 479 -16.28 -16.32 21.19
C GLU A 479 -17.41 -15.30 21.25
N ALA A 480 -17.39 -14.39 22.24
CA ALA A 480 -18.41 -13.34 22.38
C ALA A 480 -18.49 -12.45 21.12
N LEU A 481 -17.33 -12.01 20.60
CA LEU A 481 -17.24 -11.22 19.38
C LEU A 481 -17.75 -11.94 18.14
N SER A 482 -17.76 -13.27 18.14
CA SER A 482 -18.17 -14.09 16.99
C SER A 482 -19.67 -14.43 17.00
N THR A 483 -20.42 -14.04 18.03
CA THR A 483 -21.85 -14.31 18.16
C THR A 483 -22.72 -13.06 18.02
N ILE A 484 -23.95 -13.23 17.54
CA ILE A 484 -24.92 -12.14 17.34
C ILE A 484 -25.96 -12.02 18.46
N ALA A 485 -26.12 -13.07 19.27
CA ALA A 485 -27.15 -13.18 20.30
C ALA A 485 -26.70 -14.00 21.53
N GLY A 486 -25.41 -13.98 21.87
CA GLY A 486 -24.84 -14.65 23.04
C GLY A 486 -25.19 -13.93 24.36
N GLY A 487 -25.27 -12.60 24.32
CA GLY A 487 -25.58 -11.74 25.46
C GLY A 487 -24.41 -11.54 26.43
N GLU A 488 -23.18 -11.82 26.01
CA GLU A 488 -21.98 -11.59 26.82
C GLU A 488 -21.60 -10.11 26.89
N VAL A 489 -20.96 -9.71 28.00
CA VAL A 489 -20.36 -8.38 28.13
C VAL A 489 -18.93 -8.47 27.65
N VAL A 490 -18.63 -7.79 26.55
CA VAL A 490 -17.27 -7.70 26.00
C VAL A 490 -16.54 -6.54 26.68
N GLY A 491 -15.39 -6.81 27.31
CA GLY A 491 -14.50 -5.78 27.87
C GLY A 491 -13.69 -5.06 26.79
N ASP A 492 -12.78 -4.16 27.18
CA ASP A 492 -11.80 -3.60 26.24
C ASP A 492 -10.76 -4.68 25.88
N PHE A 493 -10.45 -4.84 24.58
CA PHE A 493 -9.53 -5.85 24.04
C PHE A 493 -8.63 -5.27 22.95
#